data_AF-A0A843EAB4-F1
#
_entry.id   AF-A0A843EAB4-F1
#
_cell.length_a   1.000
_cell.length_b   1.000
_cell.length_c   1.000
_cell.angle_alpha   90.00
_cell.angle_beta   90.00
_cell.angle_gamma   90.00
#
_symmetry.space_group_name_H-M   'P 1'
#
loop_
_entity.id
_entity.type
_entity.pdbx_description
1 polymer ?
#
loop_
_entity_poly.entity_id
_entity_poly.type
_entity_poly.pdbx_seq_one_letter_code
_entity_poly.pdbx_strand_id
1 'polypeptide(L)'
;MINLISMGSDIGNITINVFNAIIEADIIVNYDNIDLSDLDTYIKDKEIIVNGLKESNEVIIGLDESESVEETSDIYSKLEESYSKIELAISRSQDNNVALICSNRRNVYGIANLLIQMSSKYNDVEFKIYPAVSPIDYSSAVLGAPLNDFVAIDLNNPLVSDKELKNKIRFALKNDFVLFIHNPIGENDDKANFNMMKEVIDEFNNELLVGIVNEGYRYEISKFKDMNEESVSENSTLVIGNKLTYELEDYMLTSSDYIVKPKFISQNIDFFERYLKDETPKGLDYDCEYLPCHKTLEACDFCYCPFYPCADGLTGGEWIKDKDVWSCQHCDWVHLEEPCQAIRKGLEDIMEDKNDLKTKHLELLKLRRECLLKTLK
;
A
#
# COMPACT_ATOMS: atom_id res chain seq x y z
N MET A 1 -31.83 -3.30 -15.70
CA MET A 1 -30.81 -3.70 -14.68
C MET A 1 -29.46 -3.06 -15.04
N ILE A 2 -28.69 -2.58 -14.07
CA ILE A 2 -27.34 -2.02 -14.26
C ILE A 2 -26.29 -2.94 -13.63
N ASN A 3 -25.32 -3.39 -14.41
CA ASN A 3 -24.14 -4.08 -13.95
C ASN A 3 -23.00 -3.07 -13.87
N LEU A 4 -22.66 -2.61 -12.67
CA LEU A 4 -21.49 -1.76 -12.45
C LEU A 4 -20.24 -2.64 -12.44
N ILE A 5 -19.34 -2.36 -13.38
CA ILE A 5 -18.17 -3.16 -13.67
C ILE A 5 -16.93 -2.28 -13.58
N SER A 6 -15.99 -2.67 -12.73
CA SER A 6 -14.62 -2.17 -12.83
C SER A 6 -13.77 -3.14 -13.66
N MET A 7 -13.03 -2.60 -14.62
CA MET A 7 -12.17 -3.37 -15.52
C MET A 7 -10.83 -3.80 -14.89
N GLY A 8 -10.49 -3.30 -13.71
CA GLY A 8 -9.14 -3.53 -13.17
C GLY A 8 -8.11 -2.60 -13.81
N SER A 9 -6.84 -2.79 -13.43
CA SER A 9 -5.67 -2.15 -14.08
C SER A 9 -5.13 -2.94 -15.29
N ASP A 10 -5.66 -4.15 -15.51
CA ASP A 10 -5.28 -5.06 -16.60
C ASP A 10 -6.51 -5.90 -16.95
N ILE A 11 -6.90 -5.87 -18.23
CA ILE A 11 -8.07 -6.61 -18.71
C ILE A 11 -7.89 -8.13 -18.60
N GLY A 12 -6.65 -8.63 -18.59
CA GLY A 12 -6.35 -10.03 -18.33
C GLY A 12 -6.77 -10.49 -16.93
N ASN A 13 -7.01 -9.56 -16.01
CA ASN A 13 -7.39 -9.83 -14.63
C ASN A 13 -8.90 -9.65 -14.35
N ILE A 14 -9.74 -9.43 -15.37
CA ILE A 14 -11.18 -9.38 -15.17
C ILE A 14 -11.72 -10.72 -14.65
N THR A 15 -12.69 -10.67 -13.75
CA THR A 15 -13.31 -11.90 -13.23
C THR A 15 -14.25 -12.51 -14.27
N ILE A 16 -14.47 -13.83 -14.20
CA ILE A 16 -15.44 -14.53 -15.06
C ILE A 16 -16.84 -13.92 -14.94
N ASN A 17 -17.23 -13.49 -13.74
CA ASN A 17 -18.52 -12.84 -13.51
C ASN A 17 -18.63 -11.48 -14.21
N VAL A 18 -17.55 -10.68 -14.18
CA VAL A 18 -17.46 -9.42 -14.92
C VAL A 18 -17.57 -9.69 -16.42
N PHE A 19 -16.78 -10.61 -16.94
CA PHE A 19 -16.78 -10.95 -18.36
C PHE A 19 -18.16 -11.41 -18.85
N ASN A 20 -18.82 -12.30 -18.12
CA ASN A 20 -20.18 -12.73 -18.43
C ASN A 20 -21.19 -11.58 -18.39
N ALA A 21 -21.10 -10.69 -17.40
CA ALA A 21 -21.98 -9.53 -17.31
C ALA A 21 -21.82 -8.57 -18.51
N ILE A 22 -20.59 -8.41 -19.03
CA ILE A 22 -20.35 -7.63 -20.26
C ILE A 22 -21.00 -8.33 -21.47
N ILE A 23 -20.85 -9.64 -21.60
CA ILE A 23 -21.41 -10.42 -22.71
C ILE A 23 -22.95 -10.44 -22.68
N GLU A 24 -23.55 -10.48 -21.50
CA GLU A 24 -25.00 -10.53 -21.32
C GLU A 24 -25.67 -9.15 -21.39
N ALA A 25 -24.90 -8.06 -21.34
CA ALA A 25 -25.44 -6.70 -21.43
C ALA A 25 -25.91 -6.38 -22.86
N ASP A 26 -27.03 -5.67 -22.98
CA ASP A 26 -27.54 -5.16 -24.25
C ASP A 26 -26.77 -3.89 -24.67
N ILE A 27 -26.43 -3.06 -23.67
CA ILE A 27 -25.80 -1.75 -23.84
C ILE A 27 -24.59 -1.66 -22.92
N ILE A 28 -23.48 -1.12 -23.44
CA ILE A 28 -22.30 -0.77 -22.67
C ILE A 28 -22.22 0.76 -22.54
N VAL A 29 -22.22 1.25 -21.30
CA VAL A 29 -21.90 2.65 -20.99
C VAL A 29 -20.46 2.69 -20.49
N ASN A 30 -19.55 3.19 -21.31
CA ASN A 30 -18.13 3.32 -21.00
C ASN A 30 -17.87 4.66 -20.30
N TYR A 31 -17.75 4.60 -18.99
CA TYR A 31 -17.71 5.77 -18.12
C TYR A 31 -16.40 6.56 -18.26
N ASP A 32 -15.27 5.84 -18.29
CA ASP A 32 -13.91 6.40 -18.33
C ASP A 32 -13.25 6.33 -19.73
N ASN A 33 -14.04 6.02 -20.77
CA ASN A 33 -13.53 5.84 -22.14
C ASN A 33 -12.39 4.81 -22.22
N ILE A 34 -12.51 3.73 -21.46
CA ILE A 34 -11.52 2.64 -21.41
C ILE A 34 -11.40 2.01 -22.79
N ASP A 35 -10.19 1.63 -23.19
CA ASP A 35 -9.97 0.82 -24.38
C ASP A 35 -10.57 -0.59 -24.16
N LEU A 36 -11.54 -0.95 -25.00
CA LEU A 36 -12.23 -2.24 -24.95
C LEU A 36 -11.86 -3.14 -26.14
N SER A 37 -10.80 -2.82 -26.88
CA SER A 37 -10.40 -3.55 -28.09
C SER A 37 -10.18 -5.06 -27.87
N ASP A 38 -9.64 -5.44 -26.71
CA ASP A 38 -9.47 -6.84 -26.31
C ASP A 38 -10.80 -7.61 -26.14
N LEU A 39 -11.92 -6.89 -26.01
CA LEU A 39 -13.28 -7.45 -25.92
C LEU A 39 -14.07 -7.35 -27.22
N ASP A 40 -13.54 -6.73 -28.28
CA ASP A 40 -14.25 -6.44 -29.53
C ASP A 40 -15.02 -7.65 -30.08
N THR A 41 -14.41 -8.83 -30.03
CA THR A 41 -15.02 -10.08 -30.52
C THR A 41 -16.35 -10.40 -29.84
N TYR A 42 -16.53 -9.96 -28.59
CA TYR A 42 -17.68 -10.25 -27.73
C TYR A 42 -18.69 -9.10 -27.65
N ILE A 43 -18.28 -7.86 -27.99
CA ILE A 43 -19.09 -6.66 -27.81
C ILE A 43 -19.46 -5.95 -29.12
N LYS A 44 -18.95 -6.39 -30.27
CA LYS A 44 -19.19 -5.76 -31.59
C LYS A 44 -20.68 -5.58 -31.94
N ASP A 45 -21.55 -6.43 -31.41
CA ASP A 45 -22.98 -6.44 -31.71
C ASP A 45 -23.78 -5.52 -30.78
N LYS A 46 -23.11 -4.89 -29.80
CA LYS A 46 -23.72 -4.12 -28.70
C LYS A 46 -23.65 -2.62 -28.97
N GLU A 47 -24.62 -1.87 -28.45
CA GLU A 47 -24.53 -0.40 -28.42
C GLU A 47 -23.49 0.01 -27.36
N ILE A 48 -22.44 0.72 -27.79
CA ILE A 48 -21.39 1.24 -26.91
C ILE A 48 -21.52 2.76 -26.84
N ILE A 49 -21.76 3.27 -25.64
CA ILE A 49 -21.90 4.70 -25.36
C ILE A 49 -20.66 5.18 -24.60
N VAL A 50 -19.89 6.07 -25.20
CA VAL A 50 -18.66 6.66 -24.63
C VAL A 50 -18.88 8.08 -24.06
N ASN A 51 -19.88 8.80 -24.58
CA ASN A 51 -20.21 10.16 -24.14
C ASN A 51 -21.61 10.22 -23.54
N GLY A 52 -21.78 10.90 -22.39
CA GLY A 52 -23.09 11.31 -21.91
C GLY A 52 -23.69 12.33 -22.88
N LEU A 53 -24.94 12.14 -23.30
CA LEU A 53 -25.56 12.98 -24.33
C LEU A 53 -25.59 14.48 -23.93
N LYS A 54 -25.08 15.34 -24.83
CA LYS A 54 -25.69 16.66 -25.08
C LYS A 54 -27.06 16.43 -25.70
N GLU A 55 -28.09 16.18 -24.90
CA GLU A 55 -29.48 16.25 -25.38
C GLU A 55 -30.48 16.36 -24.23
N SER A 56 -30.59 17.56 -23.66
CA SER A 56 -31.86 18.24 -23.38
C SER A 56 -31.58 19.56 -22.66
N ASN A 57 -31.82 20.67 -23.36
CA ASN A 57 -31.96 21.99 -22.75
C ASN A 57 -33.08 21.94 -21.70
N GLU A 58 -32.72 22.15 -20.43
CA GLU A 58 -33.42 23.03 -19.47
C GLU A 58 -32.93 22.73 -18.04
N VAL A 59 -31.91 23.46 -17.59
CA VAL A 59 -31.73 23.75 -16.17
C VAL A 59 -31.61 25.27 -16.05
N ILE A 60 -32.72 25.91 -15.64
CA ILE A 60 -32.72 27.29 -15.18
C ILE A 60 -32.30 27.23 -13.71
N ILE A 61 -31.06 27.58 -13.40
CA ILE A 61 -30.68 28.05 -12.07
C ILE A 61 -29.96 29.38 -12.27
N GLY A 62 -30.68 30.45 -11.98
CA GLY A 62 -30.10 31.79 -11.90
C GLY A 62 -29.14 31.83 -10.72
N LEU A 63 -27.88 32.13 -11.02
CA LEU A 63 -26.90 32.57 -10.02
C LEU A 63 -26.44 33.95 -10.45
N ASP A 64 -26.72 34.93 -9.59
CA ASP A 64 -26.22 36.30 -9.69
C ASP A 64 -24.69 36.27 -9.79
N GLU A 65 -24.17 36.98 -10.79
CA GLU A 65 -22.75 37.12 -11.08
C GLU A 65 -22.07 38.02 -10.04
N SER A 66 -21.32 37.43 -9.10
CA SER A 66 -20.10 38.03 -8.57
C SER A 66 -19.28 37.03 -7.75
N GLU A 67 -18.16 36.58 -8.33
CA GLU A 67 -16.85 36.23 -7.71
C GLU A 67 -16.16 35.06 -8.46
N SER A 68 -14.95 35.31 -8.97
CA SER A 68 -13.93 34.36 -9.48
C SER A 68 -14.41 32.95 -9.87
N VAL A 69 -14.76 32.75 -11.16
CA VAL A 69 -15.51 31.57 -11.65
C VAL A 69 -14.67 30.57 -12.49
N GLU A 70 -13.39 30.82 -12.79
CA GLU A 70 -12.68 29.96 -13.77
C GLU A 70 -12.40 28.52 -13.27
N GLU A 71 -11.82 28.32 -12.08
CA GLU A 71 -11.56 26.96 -11.54
C GLU A 71 -12.82 26.23 -11.06
N THR A 72 -13.77 26.95 -10.47
CA THR A 72 -15.01 26.33 -9.98
C THR A 72 -15.89 25.86 -11.13
N SER A 73 -15.97 26.61 -12.24
CA SER A 73 -16.76 26.21 -13.41
C SER A 73 -16.28 24.90 -14.04
N ASP A 74 -14.97 24.64 -14.03
CA ASP A 74 -14.38 23.44 -14.62
C ASP A 74 -14.73 22.19 -13.80
N ILE A 75 -14.63 22.26 -12.46
CA ILE A 75 -15.00 21.16 -11.55
C ILE A 75 -16.49 20.81 -11.68
N TYR A 76 -17.38 21.80 -11.70
CA TYR A 76 -18.81 21.54 -11.84
C TYR A 76 -19.14 20.93 -13.21
N SER A 77 -18.49 21.38 -14.29
CA SER A 77 -18.71 20.81 -15.63
C SER A 77 -18.29 19.33 -15.72
N LYS A 78 -17.19 18.95 -15.06
CA LYS A 78 -16.72 17.55 -15.00
C LYS A 78 -17.59 16.66 -14.14
N LEU A 79 -18.11 17.21 -13.04
CA LEU A 79 -19.10 16.54 -12.21
C LEU A 79 -20.40 16.35 -12.99
N GLU A 80 -20.84 17.36 -13.74
CA GLU A 80 -22.01 17.24 -14.63
C GLU A 80 -21.81 16.15 -15.68
N GLU A 81 -20.65 16.06 -16.34
CA GLU A 81 -20.37 14.96 -17.27
C GLU A 81 -20.40 13.60 -16.57
N SER A 82 -19.74 13.50 -15.41
CA SER A 82 -19.70 12.31 -14.57
C SER A 82 -21.10 11.87 -14.13
N TYR A 83 -21.98 12.81 -13.79
CA TYR A 83 -23.36 12.52 -13.44
C TYR A 83 -24.17 12.13 -14.67
N SER A 84 -23.95 12.80 -15.81
CA SER A 84 -24.69 12.55 -17.05
C SER A 84 -24.54 11.11 -17.54
N LYS A 85 -23.34 10.51 -17.42
CA LYS A 85 -23.13 9.10 -17.80
C LYS A 85 -23.88 8.12 -16.89
N ILE A 86 -23.98 8.42 -15.59
CA ILE A 86 -24.74 7.59 -14.64
C ILE A 86 -26.24 7.77 -14.84
N GLU A 87 -26.73 8.99 -15.02
CA GLU A 87 -28.14 9.25 -15.35
C GLU A 87 -28.53 8.53 -16.65
N LEU A 88 -27.65 8.54 -17.64
CA LEU A 88 -27.86 7.80 -18.89
C LEU A 88 -27.92 6.29 -18.65
N ALA A 89 -27.01 5.73 -17.85
CA ALA A 89 -27.05 4.31 -17.50
C ALA A 89 -28.37 3.95 -16.78
N ILE A 90 -28.83 4.79 -15.85
CA ILE A 90 -30.11 4.62 -15.15
C ILE A 90 -31.27 4.65 -16.14
N SER A 91 -31.32 5.66 -17.00
CA SER A 91 -32.37 5.79 -18.01
C SER A 91 -32.41 4.59 -18.96
N ARG A 92 -31.26 4.16 -19.49
CA ARG A 92 -31.19 3.00 -20.40
C ARG A 92 -31.54 1.69 -19.71
N SER A 93 -31.33 1.58 -18.40
CA SER A 93 -31.57 0.35 -17.63
C SER A 93 -33.04 -0.02 -17.42
N GLN A 94 -33.96 0.89 -17.76
CA GLN A 94 -35.41 0.66 -17.70
C GLN A 94 -35.85 -0.42 -18.69
N ASP A 95 -35.26 -0.42 -19.88
CA ASP A 95 -35.61 -1.34 -20.97
C ASP A 95 -34.48 -2.33 -21.31
N ASN A 96 -33.29 -2.15 -20.73
CA ASN A 96 -32.08 -2.88 -21.12
C ASN A 96 -31.29 -3.41 -19.92
N ASN A 97 -30.53 -4.47 -20.17
CA ASN A 97 -29.42 -4.88 -19.31
C ASN A 97 -28.18 -4.03 -19.64
N VAL A 98 -27.81 -3.12 -18.76
CA VAL A 98 -26.73 -2.15 -18.99
C VAL A 98 -25.45 -2.61 -18.29
N ALA A 99 -24.33 -2.62 -19.00
CA ALA A 99 -23.00 -2.70 -18.38
C ALA A 99 -22.43 -1.28 -18.26
N LEU A 100 -22.37 -0.77 -17.03
CA LEU A 100 -21.70 0.50 -16.72
C LEU A 100 -20.25 0.18 -16.37
N ILE A 101 -19.34 0.47 -17.30
CA ILE A 101 -17.92 0.10 -17.19
C ILE A 101 -17.11 1.31 -16.76
N CYS A 102 -16.34 1.19 -15.68
CA CYS A 102 -15.41 2.22 -15.21
C CYS A 102 -14.00 1.66 -14.98
N SER A 103 -13.02 2.56 -15.00
CA SER A 103 -11.63 2.27 -14.67
C SER A 103 -11.45 2.21 -13.16
N ASN A 104 -10.30 1.69 -12.74
CA ASN A 104 -9.85 1.74 -11.36
C ASN A 104 -9.22 3.08 -10.96
N ARG A 105 -9.12 4.07 -11.87
CA ARG A 105 -8.45 5.36 -11.61
C ARG A 105 -9.14 6.10 -10.47
N ARG A 106 -10.46 6.10 -10.51
CA ARG A 106 -11.30 6.50 -9.39
C ARG A 106 -11.49 5.26 -8.56
N ASN A 107 -11.26 5.36 -7.24
CA ASN A 107 -11.57 4.29 -6.29
C ASN A 107 -12.88 3.60 -6.74
N VAL A 108 -12.87 2.29 -6.98
CA VAL A 108 -14.02 1.54 -7.54
C VAL A 108 -15.31 1.85 -6.77
N TYR A 109 -15.17 2.10 -5.48
CA TYR A 109 -16.28 2.44 -4.61
C TYR A 109 -16.80 3.87 -4.79
N GLY A 110 -16.07 4.76 -5.45
CA GLY A 110 -16.50 6.11 -5.82
C GLY A 110 -17.66 6.10 -6.81
N ILE A 111 -17.55 5.32 -7.91
CA ILE A 111 -18.63 5.22 -8.90
C ILE A 111 -19.80 4.41 -8.35
N ALA A 112 -19.52 3.37 -7.56
CA ALA A 112 -20.57 2.64 -6.85
C ALA A 112 -21.35 3.56 -5.90
N ASN A 113 -20.65 4.36 -5.09
CA ASN A 113 -21.27 5.32 -4.19
C ASN A 113 -22.15 6.32 -4.95
N LEU A 114 -21.63 6.87 -6.06
CA LEU A 114 -22.37 7.80 -6.89
C LEU A 114 -23.60 7.17 -7.55
N LEU A 115 -23.47 5.97 -8.13
CA LEU A 115 -24.59 5.22 -8.70
C LEU A 115 -25.68 4.95 -7.65
N ILE A 116 -25.31 4.50 -6.44
CA ILE A 116 -26.27 4.23 -5.36
C ILE A 116 -27.02 5.51 -4.97
N GLN A 117 -26.30 6.62 -4.77
CA GLN A 117 -26.91 7.91 -4.41
C GLN A 117 -27.82 8.45 -5.52
N MET A 118 -27.42 8.34 -6.78
CA MET A 118 -28.22 8.84 -7.90
C MET A 118 -29.43 7.95 -8.18
N SER A 119 -29.29 6.64 -8.02
CA SER A 119 -30.38 5.67 -8.19
C SER A 119 -31.53 5.95 -7.22
N SER A 120 -31.27 6.53 -6.04
CA SER A 120 -32.33 6.86 -5.07
C SER A 120 -33.29 7.96 -5.53
N LYS A 121 -33.00 8.66 -6.64
CA LYS A 121 -33.92 9.62 -7.25
C LYS A 121 -35.04 8.94 -8.06
N TYR A 122 -34.88 7.66 -8.38
CA TYR A 122 -35.72 6.92 -9.31
C TYR A 122 -36.34 5.69 -8.62
N ASN A 123 -37.53 5.31 -9.06
CA ASN A 123 -38.16 4.06 -8.61
C ASN A 123 -37.63 2.88 -9.45
N ASP A 124 -37.61 1.69 -8.85
CA ASP A 124 -37.38 0.42 -9.53
C ASP A 124 -36.03 0.30 -10.30
N VAL A 125 -35.00 1.05 -9.87
CA VAL A 125 -33.65 0.90 -10.42
C VAL A 125 -32.93 -0.28 -9.76
N GLU A 126 -32.78 -1.36 -10.50
CA GLU A 126 -31.98 -2.51 -10.09
C GLU A 126 -30.54 -2.39 -10.57
N PHE A 127 -29.58 -2.54 -9.66
CA PHE A 127 -28.17 -2.60 -9.99
C PHE A 127 -27.42 -3.71 -9.24
N LYS A 128 -26.33 -4.18 -9.82
CA LYS A 128 -25.40 -5.13 -9.24
C LYS A 128 -23.98 -4.61 -9.42
N ILE A 129 -23.21 -4.61 -8.34
CA ILE A 129 -21.82 -4.16 -8.33
C ILE A 129 -20.93 -5.40 -8.36
N TYR A 130 -20.04 -5.49 -9.35
CA TYR A 130 -19.14 -6.61 -9.51
C TYR A 130 -17.78 -6.30 -8.87
N PRO A 131 -17.20 -7.24 -8.09
CA PRO A 131 -15.84 -7.09 -7.58
C PRO A 131 -14.84 -7.20 -8.73
N ALA A 132 -13.74 -6.47 -8.60
CA ALA A 132 -12.63 -6.45 -9.53
C ALA A 132 -11.30 -6.48 -8.76
N VAL A 133 -10.21 -6.81 -9.46
CA VAL A 133 -8.86 -6.67 -8.92
C VAL A 133 -8.59 -5.18 -8.71
N SER A 134 -8.35 -4.79 -7.45
CA SER A 134 -8.09 -3.40 -7.11
C SER A 134 -6.66 -2.99 -7.48
N PRO A 135 -6.37 -1.68 -7.60
CA PRO A 135 -4.99 -1.20 -7.74
C PRO A 135 -4.09 -1.63 -6.57
N ILE A 136 -4.67 -1.88 -5.40
CA ILE A 136 -3.98 -2.35 -4.20
C ILE A 136 -3.46 -3.77 -4.43
N ASP A 137 -4.33 -4.68 -4.83
CA ASP A 137 -3.97 -6.08 -5.07
C ASP A 137 -3.01 -6.20 -6.25
N TYR A 138 -3.29 -5.46 -7.33
CA TYR A 138 -2.42 -5.41 -8.51
C TYR A 138 -1.01 -4.92 -8.16
N SER A 139 -0.90 -3.77 -7.48
CA SER A 139 0.40 -3.21 -7.11
C SER A 139 1.15 -4.10 -6.14
N SER A 140 0.45 -4.75 -5.21
CA SER A 140 1.07 -5.71 -4.28
C SER A 140 1.63 -6.91 -5.01
N ALA A 141 0.88 -7.48 -5.95
CA ALA A 141 1.34 -8.61 -6.75
C ALA A 141 2.56 -8.27 -7.61
N VAL A 142 2.64 -7.03 -8.11
CA VAL A 142 3.77 -6.54 -8.90
C VAL A 142 5.00 -6.29 -8.02
N LEU A 143 4.82 -5.64 -6.87
CA LEU A 143 5.92 -5.28 -5.97
C LEU A 143 6.42 -6.45 -5.11
N GLY A 144 5.60 -7.48 -4.88
CA GLY A 144 5.92 -8.64 -4.04
C GLY A 144 4.94 -8.82 -2.89
N ALA A 145 5.31 -8.36 -1.69
CA ALA A 145 4.45 -8.43 -0.50
C ALA A 145 4.59 -7.17 0.37
N PRO A 146 4.28 -5.97 -0.17
CA PRO A 146 4.51 -4.71 0.53
C PRO A 146 3.46 -4.42 1.60
N LEU A 147 2.37 -5.19 1.69
CA LEU A 147 1.25 -4.88 2.57
C LEU A 147 1.27 -5.66 3.89
N ASN A 148 1.02 -4.93 4.97
CA ASN A 148 0.54 -5.42 6.27
C ASN A 148 -0.75 -4.64 6.62
N ASP A 149 -0.85 -4.05 7.82
CA ASP A 149 -1.81 -2.98 8.09
C ASP A 149 -1.51 -1.75 7.22
N PHE A 150 -2.45 -1.36 6.35
CA PHE A 150 -2.26 -0.25 5.42
C PHE A 150 -3.46 0.71 5.40
N VAL A 151 -3.24 1.90 4.84
CA VAL A 151 -4.29 2.88 4.53
C VAL A 151 -4.27 3.22 3.04
N ALA A 152 -5.45 3.37 2.43
CA ALA A 152 -5.58 3.86 1.07
C ALA A 152 -6.01 5.33 1.08
N ILE A 153 -5.29 6.18 0.35
CA ILE A 153 -5.49 7.63 0.31
C ILE A 153 -5.62 8.08 -1.15
N ASP A 154 -6.71 8.78 -1.45
CA ASP A 154 -6.88 9.57 -2.68
C ASP A 154 -6.18 10.90 -2.49
N LEU A 155 -5.12 11.16 -3.26
CA LEU A 155 -4.34 12.37 -3.07
C LEU A 155 -4.99 13.61 -3.68
N ASN A 156 -5.85 13.45 -4.69
CA ASN A 156 -6.50 14.56 -5.38
C ASN A 156 -8.03 14.43 -5.35
N ASN A 157 -8.58 14.10 -4.18
CA ASN A 157 -10.03 14.13 -3.95
C ASN A 157 -10.51 15.57 -3.72
N PRO A 158 -11.39 16.12 -4.58
CA PRO A 158 -11.80 17.53 -4.49
C PRO A 158 -12.65 17.86 -3.26
N LEU A 159 -13.19 16.87 -2.55
CA LEU A 159 -13.98 17.07 -1.34
C LEU A 159 -13.13 17.08 -0.06
N VAL A 160 -11.88 16.62 -0.13
CA VAL A 160 -10.99 16.49 1.03
C VAL A 160 -10.13 17.73 1.12
N SER A 161 -10.27 18.50 2.21
CA SER A 161 -9.40 19.65 2.43
C SER A 161 -7.94 19.26 2.65
N ASP A 162 -7.00 20.14 2.27
CA ASP A 162 -5.55 19.93 2.47
C ASP A 162 -5.21 19.59 3.93
N LYS A 163 -5.91 20.23 4.88
CA LYS A 163 -5.74 19.98 6.31
C LYS A 163 -6.12 18.55 6.68
N GLU A 164 -7.21 18.04 6.12
CA GLU A 164 -7.65 16.66 6.35
C GLU A 164 -6.68 15.67 5.72
N LEU A 165 -6.28 15.90 4.46
CA LEU A 165 -5.34 15.05 3.74
C LEU A 165 -3.98 14.95 4.46
N LYS A 166 -3.41 16.10 4.82
CA LYS A 166 -2.16 16.19 5.59
C LYS A 166 -2.26 15.43 6.92
N ASN A 167 -3.38 15.55 7.62
CA ASN A 167 -3.59 14.83 8.87
C ASN A 167 -3.70 13.31 8.67
N LYS A 168 -4.39 12.85 7.63
CA LYS A 168 -4.50 11.42 7.28
C LYS A 168 -3.11 10.81 7.07
N ILE A 169 -2.28 11.45 6.25
CA ILE A 169 -0.90 11.00 5.97
C ILE A 169 -0.08 11.00 7.26
N ARG A 170 -0.09 12.09 8.04
CA ARG A 170 0.66 12.17 9.31
C ARG A 170 0.25 11.10 10.32
N PHE A 171 -1.04 10.82 10.45
CA PHE A 171 -1.51 9.78 11.38
C PHE A 171 -1.18 8.37 10.89
N ALA A 172 -1.24 8.12 9.58
CA ALA A 172 -0.83 6.85 9.00
C ALA A 172 0.64 6.56 9.29
N LEU A 173 1.53 7.50 8.97
CA LEU A 173 2.96 7.41 9.23
C LEU A 173 3.25 7.22 10.73
N LYS A 174 2.62 8.03 11.59
CA LYS A 174 2.83 7.95 13.05
C LYS A 174 2.44 6.59 13.64
N ASN A 175 1.48 5.89 13.04
CA ASN A 175 1.03 4.57 13.49
C ASN A 175 1.60 3.41 12.65
N ASP A 176 2.66 3.67 11.87
CA ASP A 176 3.39 2.65 11.12
C ASP A 176 2.53 1.87 10.11
N PHE A 177 1.50 2.52 9.55
CA PHE A 177 0.75 1.96 8.43
C PHE A 177 1.57 2.05 7.15
N VAL A 178 1.43 1.06 6.27
CA VAL A 178 1.81 1.22 4.86
C VAL A 178 0.82 2.18 4.20
N LEU A 179 1.30 3.09 3.37
CA LEU A 179 0.45 4.06 2.65
C LEU A 179 0.30 3.62 1.20
N PHE A 180 -0.94 3.38 0.81
CA PHE A 180 -1.32 3.20 -0.57
C PHE A 180 -1.90 4.52 -1.10
N ILE A 181 -1.18 5.16 -2.02
CA ILE A 181 -1.57 6.45 -2.60
C ILE A 181 -2.06 6.23 -4.02
N HIS A 182 -3.29 6.63 -4.27
CA HIS A 182 -3.86 6.67 -5.61
C HIS A 182 -4.08 8.11 -6.05
N ASN A 183 -4.22 8.29 -7.37
CA ASN A 183 -4.40 9.60 -7.98
C ASN A 183 -3.31 10.60 -7.51
N PRO A 184 -2.01 10.24 -7.63
CA PRO A 184 -0.94 11.02 -7.00
C PRO A 184 -0.72 12.38 -7.68
N ILE A 185 -1.05 12.51 -8.96
CA ILE A 185 -0.93 13.76 -9.72
C ILE A 185 -2.35 14.24 -10.05
N GLY A 186 -2.60 15.52 -9.78
CA GLY A 186 -3.87 16.18 -10.09
C GLY A 186 -4.02 16.44 -11.59
N GLU A 187 -5.18 16.97 -11.97
CA GLU A 187 -5.44 17.32 -13.36
C GLU A 187 -4.47 18.41 -13.85
N ASN A 188 -4.22 18.44 -15.17
CA ASN A 188 -3.28 19.38 -15.79
C ASN A 188 -1.86 19.33 -15.20
N ASP A 189 -1.45 18.16 -14.69
CA ASP A 189 -0.16 17.96 -14.00
C ASP A 189 -0.01 18.81 -12.73
N ASP A 190 -1.12 19.09 -12.01
CA ASP A 190 -1.05 19.73 -10.70
C ASP A 190 -0.41 18.80 -9.65
N LYS A 191 0.73 19.25 -9.10
CA LYS A 191 1.52 18.51 -8.11
C LYS A 191 1.39 19.07 -6.70
N ALA A 192 0.45 19.96 -6.41
CA ALA A 192 0.32 20.57 -5.09
C ALA A 192 0.19 19.53 -3.96
N ASN A 193 -0.75 18.58 -4.09
CA ASN A 193 -0.95 17.54 -3.08
C ASN A 193 0.19 16.51 -3.05
N PHE A 194 0.78 16.20 -4.21
CA PHE A 194 1.99 15.36 -4.31
C PHE A 194 3.16 15.95 -3.52
N ASN A 195 3.45 17.24 -3.73
CA ASN A 195 4.50 17.96 -3.03
C ASN A 195 4.22 18.04 -1.53
N MET A 196 2.98 18.32 -1.13
CA MET A 196 2.58 18.31 0.29
C MET A 196 2.81 16.94 0.95
N MET A 197 2.42 15.85 0.28
CA MET A 197 2.68 14.50 0.76
C MET A 197 4.18 14.23 0.93
N LYS A 198 4.98 14.61 -0.07
CA LYS A 198 6.44 14.51 -0.01
C LYS A 198 7.02 15.25 1.18
N GLU A 199 6.64 16.51 1.38
CA GLU A 199 7.08 17.30 2.54
C GLU A 199 6.75 16.59 3.86
N VAL A 200 5.54 16.02 3.98
CA VAL A 200 5.14 15.28 5.19
C VAL A 200 5.98 14.02 5.40
N ILE A 201 6.29 13.27 4.34
CA ILE A 201 7.10 12.05 4.43
C ILE A 201 8.56 12.41 4.70
N ASP A 202 9.10 13.45 4.07
CA ASP A 202 10.45 13.96 4.29
C ASP A 202 10.67 14.45 5.73
N GLU A 203 9.67 15.12 6.31
CA GLU A 203 9.66 15.50 7.73
C GLU A 203 9.62 14.28 8.68
N PHE A 204 9.03 13.17 8.22
CA PHE A 204 8.82 11.98 9.04
C PHE A 204 9.99 10.99 8.95
N ASN A 205 10.21 10.42 7.76
CA ASN A 205 11.29 9.52 7.43
C ASN A 205 11.36 9.32 5.90
N ASN A 206 12.39 9.86 5.25
CA ASN A 206 12.62 9.69 3.82
C ASN A 206 13.48 8.48 3.42
N GLU A 207 13.85 7.64 4.39
CA GLU A 207 14.50 6.35 4.14
C GLU A 207 13.48 5.22 3.91
N LEU A 208 12.18 5.47 4.13
CA LEU A 208 11.10 4.51 3.82
C LEU A 208 11.16 4.10 2.35
N LEU A 209 10.87 2.83 2.06
CA LEU A 209 10.76 2.37 0.68
C LEU A 209 9.49 2.90 0.03
N VAL A 210 9.57 3.20 -1.27
CA VAL A 210 8.44 3.53 -2.12
C VAL A 210 8.46 2.63 -3.35
N GLY A 211 7.33 2.00 -3.63
CA GLY A 211 7.04 1.34 -4.89
C GLY A 211 6.19 2.25 -5.76
N ILE A 212 6.64 2.55 -6.98
CA ILE A 212 5.86 3.25 -7.99
C ILE A 212 5.35 2.20 -8.96
N VAL A 213 4.04 2.04 -9.08
CA VAL A 213 3.42 1.07 -10.00
C VAL A 213 2.62 1.81 -11.07
N ASN A 214 2.93 1.51 -12.31
CA ASN A 214 2.27 2.02 -13.50
C ASN A 214 1.54 0.90 -14.25
N GLU A 215 0.64 1.27 -15.15
CA GLU A 215 -0.02 0.34 -16.06
C GLU A 215 1.02 -0.47 -16.89
N GLY A 216 0.67 -1.73 -17.19
CA GLY A 216 1.50 -2.63 -17.98
C GLY A 216 2.69 -3.23 -17.22
N TYR A 217 2.52 -3.56 -15.94
CA TYR A 217 3.52 -4.19 -15.07
C TYR A 217 4.84 -3.41 -14.92
N ARG A 218 4.83 -2.10 -15.18
CA ARG A 218 6.01 -1.24 -15.00
C ARG A 218 6.06 -0.76 -13.56
N TYR A 219 7.17 -1.04 -12.87
CA TYR A 219 7.35 -0.60 -11.50
C TYR A 219 8.80 -0.21 -11.19
N GLU A 220 8.95 0.58 -10.12
CA GLU A 220 10.24 0.97 -9.54
C GLU A 220 10.13 0.83 -8.01
N ILE A 221 11.18 0.32 -7.37
CA ILE A 221 11.33 0.30 -5.92
C ILE A 221 12.56 1.14 -5.59
N SER A 222 12.40 2.10 -4.69
CA SER A 222 13.51 2.94 -4.22
C SER A 222 13.27 3.36 -2.78
N LYS A 223 14.24 4.03 -2.17
CA LYS A 223 13.97 4.85 -0.98
C LYS A 223 13.20 6.10 -1.41
N PHE A 224 12.37 6.62 -0.51
CA PHE A 224 11.52 7.78 -0.78
C PHE A 224 12.32 9.01 -1.21
N LYS A 225 13.44 9.28 -0.54
CA LYS A 225 14.36 10.38 -0.91
C LYS A 225 14.98 10.26 -2.31
N ASP A 226 15.06 9.03 -2.83
CA ASP A 226 15.71 8.70 -4.11
C ASP A 226 14.67 8.44 -5.22
N MET A 227 13.39 8.71 -4.95
CA MET A 227 12.26 8.44 -5.83
C MET A 227 12.36 9.21 -7.16
N ASN A 228 12.22 8.51 -8.29
CA ASN A 228 12.13 9.13 -9.60
C ASN A 228 10.74 9.73 -9.87
N GLU A 229 10.56 11.01 -9.57
CA GLU A 229 9.29 11.73 -9.73
C GLU A 229 8.77 11.78 -11.18
N GLU A 230 9.66 11.67 -12.18
CA GLU A 230 9.25 11.66 -13.60
C GLU A 230 8.51 10.37 -13.99
N SER A 231 8.64 9.31 -13.18
CA SER A 231 7.93 8.06 -13.38
C SER A 231 6.50 8.06 -12.81
N VAL A 232 6.13 9.11 -12.07
CA VAL A 232 4.81 9.28 -11.46
C VAL A 232 3.89 10.06 -12.39
N SER A 233 2.70 9.51 -12.63
CA SER A 233 1.64 10.06 -13.49
C SER A 233 0.28 9.98 -12.77
N GLU A 234 -0.76 10.56 -13.37
CA GLU A 234 -2.15 10.45 -12.88
C GLU A 234 -2.64 9.00 -12.70
N ASN A 235 -2.06 8.04 -13.44
CA ASN A 235 -2.45 6.62 -13.42
C ASN A 235 -1.51 5.76 -12.56
N SER A 236 -0.50 6.39 -11.95
CA SER A 236 0.41 5.68 -11.06
C SER A 236 -0.25 5.39 -9.72
N THR A 237 0.21 4.33 -9.10
CA THR A 237 -0.05 4.02 -7.70
C THR A 237 1.27 4.08 -6.96
N LEU A 238 1.30 4.71 -5.79
CA LEU A 238 2.46 4.70 -4.91
C LEU A 238 2.17 3.83 -3.71
N VAL A 239 3.09 2.94 -3.38
CA VAL A 239 3.08 2.16 -2.14
C VAL A 239 4.25 2.61 -1.30
N ILE A 240 4.00 3.42 -0.27
CA ILE A 240 5.03 3.85 0.67
C ILE A 240 5.03 2.87 1.83
N GLY A 241 6.14 2.16 1.99
CA GLY A 241 6.37 1.23 3.07
C GLY A 241 6.40 1.90 4.44
N ASN A 242 6.34 1.09 5.48
CA ASN A 242 6.52 1.50 6.86
C ASN A 242 7.92 1.12 7.37
N LYS A 243 8.19 1.29 8.67
CA LYS A 243 9.52 0.98 9.26
C LYS A 243 9.94 -0.48 9.13
N LEU A 244 8.99 -1.36 8.85
CA LEU A 244 9.21 -2.80 8.74
C LEU A 244 9.28 -3.27 7.28
N THR A 245 9.23 -2.34 6.33
CA THR A 245 9.34 -2.61 4.90
C THR A 245 10.79 -2.58 4.45
N TYR A 246 11.21 -3.59 3.70
CA TYR A 246 12.55 -3.73 3.16
C TYR A 246 12.52 -4.37 1.77
N GLU A 247 13.65 -4.27 1.08
CA GLU A 247 13.84 -4.87 -0.23
C GLU A 247 14.51 -6.24 -0.06
N LEU A 248 13.92 -7.28 -0.67
CA LEU A 248 14.47 -8.63 -0.71
C LEU A 248 14.58 -9.08 -2.16
N GLU A 249 15.82 -9.19 -2.65
CA GLU A 249 16.08 -9.33 -4.08
C GLU A 249 15.39 -8.18 -4.84
N ASP A 250 14.48 -8.46 -5.78
CA ASP A 250 13.74 -7.42 -6.53
C ASP A 250 12.33 -7.16 -5.97
N TYR A 251 12.05 -7.60 -4.73
CA TYR A 251 10.73 -7.51 -4.11
C TYR A 251 10.69 -6.54 -2.94
N MET A 252 9.61 -5.77 -2.85
CA MET A 252 9.25 -4.97 -1.67
C MET A 252 8.47 -5.85 -0.69
N LEU A 253 9.04 -6.08 0.49
CA LEU A 253 8.47 -6.92 1.54
C LEU A 253 8.25 -6.13 2.82
N THR A 254 7.07 -6.27 3.40
CA THR A 254 6.81 -5.80 4.77
C THR A 254 6.87 -6.97 5.73
N SER A 255 7.72 -6.84 6.75
CA SER A 255 8.03 -7.92 7.71
C SER A 255 6.76 -8.51 8.32
N SER A 256 6.58 -9.82 8.11
CA SER A 256 5.34 -10.58 8.39
C SER A 256 5.58 -11.78 9.31
N ASP A 257 4.59 -12.68 9.42
CA ASP A 257 4.49 -13.77 10.39
C ASP A 257 5.41 -14.98 10.14
N TYR A 258 6.57 -14.80 9.51
CA TYR A 258 7.45 -15.93 9.21
C TYR A 258 8.20 -16.43 10.45
N ILE A 259 7.63 -17.44 11.11
CA ILE A 259 8.17 -18.03 12.33
C ILE A 259 8.89 -19.34 12.01
N VAL A 260 10.16 -19.41 12.39
CA VAL A 260 10.97 -20.63 12.25
C VAL A 260 11.31 -21.21 13.61
N LYS A 261 11.37 -22.55 13.68
CA LYS A 261 11.77 -23.23 14.90
C LYS A 261 13.21 -22.86 15.27
N PRO A 262 13.48 -22.47 16.53
CA PRO A 262 14.81 -22.08 16.95
C PRO A 262 15.80 -23.25 16.88
N LYS A 263 16.94 -23.01 16.24
CA LYS A 263 18.07 -23.95 16.13
C LYS A 263 19.32 -23.33 16.77
N PHE A 264 19.35 -23.27 18.09
CA PHE A 264 20.51 -22.78 18.84
C PHE A 264 21.63 -23.83 18.92
N ILE A 265 22.88 -23.40 18.69
CA ILE A 265 24.09 -24.17 18.98
C ILE A 265 24.52 -23.97 20.43
N SER A 266 25.47 -24.77 20.92
CA SER A 266 25.91 -24.74 22.32
C SER A 266 26.41 -23.36 22.75
N GLN A 267 27.15 -22.66 21.88
CA GLN A 267 27.69 -21.34 22.20
C GLN A 267 26.60 -20.30 22.48
N ASN A 268 25.45 -20.34 21.78
CA ASN A 268 24.32 -19.47 22.07
C ASN A 268 23.77 -19.77 23.48
N ILE A 269 23.60 -21.04 23.81
CA ILE A 269 23.07 -21.47 25.10
C ILE A 269 24.03 -21.04 26.23
N ASP A 270 25.33 -21.26 26.07
CA ASP A 270 26.35 -20.88 27.04
C ASP A 270 26.42 -19.35 27.25
N PHE A 271 26.23 -18.58 26.17
CA PHE A 271 26.16 -17.12 26.26
C PHE A 271 24.97 -16.66 27.11
N PHE A 272 23.78 -17.21 26.87
CA PHE A 272 22.59 -16.81 27.63
C PHE A 272 22.56 -17.36 29.05
N GLU A 273 23.26 -18.46 29.35
CA GLU A 273 23.51 -18.87 30.74
C GLU A 273 24.35 -17.83 31.51
N ARG A 274 25.36 -17.26 30.87
CA ARG A 274 26.18 -16.18 31.44
C ARG A 274 25.38 -14.88 31.54
N TYR A 275 24.58 -14.58 30.53
CA TYR A 275 23.70 -13.40 30.53
C TYR A 275 22.78 -13.38 31.75
N LEU A 276 22.14 -14.52 32.06
CA LEU A 276 21.27 -14.67 33.23
C LEU A 276 21.99 -14.52 34.58
N LYS A 277 23.33 -14.61 34.61
CA LYS A 277 24.17 -14.38 35.78
C LYS A 277 24.80 -12.99 35.82
N ASP A 278 24.45 -12.11 34.88
CA ASP A 278 25.07 -10.81 34.66
C ASP A 278 26.58 -10.88 34.34
N GLU A 279 27.01 -11.97 33.67
CA GLU A 279 28.41 -12.25 33.30
C GLU A 279 28.71 -11.96 31.81
N THR A 280 27.82 -11.26 31.12
CA THR A 280 27.99 -10.79 29.73
C THR A 280 28.32 -9.30 29.68
N PRO A 281 28.96 -8.82 28.61
CA PRO A 281 29.23 -7.39 28.43
C PRO A 281 27.96 -6.55 28.47
N LYS A 282 28.11 -5.30 28.95
CA LYS A 282 27.12 -4.22 28.79
C LYS A 282 27.81 -3.07 28.06
N GLY A 283 27.49 -2.88 26.79
CA GLY A 283 28.29 -2.06 25.87
C GLY A 283 29.44 -2.85 25.24
N LEU A 284 30.48 -2.16 24.81
CA LEU A 284 31.64 -2.78 24.15
C LEU A 284 32.47 -3.64 25.10
N ASP A 285 32.84 -4.83 24.63
CA ASP A 285 33.74 -5.75 25.32
C ASP A 285 35.19 -5.51 24.89
N TYR A 286 35.91 -4.66 25.63
CA TYR A 286 37.32 -4.33 25.35
C TYR A 286 38.30 -5.50 25.57
N ASP A 287 37.87 -6.53 26.29
CA ASP A 287 38.68 -7.72 26.54
C ASP A 287 38.44 -8.83 25.50
N CYS A 288 37.49 -8.63 24.59
CA CYS A 288 37.19 -9.57 23.51
C CYS A 288 38.33 -9.62 22.48
N GLU A 289 38.89 -10.81 22.28
CA GLU A 289 39.96 -11.07 21.30
C GLU A 289 39.57 -10.71 19.86
N TYR A 290 38.27 -10.67 19.57
CA TYR A 290 37.72 -10.35 18.25
C TYR A 290 37.33 -8.88 18.09
N LEU A 291 37.34 -8.06 19.15
CA LEU A 291 36.99 -6.63 19.06
C LEU A 291 37.84 -5.86 18.03
N PRO A 292 39.16 -6.14 17.86
CA PRO A 292 39.95 -5.49 16.82
C PRO A 292 39.45 -5.71 15.39
N CYS A 293 38.64 -6.75 15.15
CA CYS A 293 37.99 -7.04 13.86
C CYS A 293 36.56 -6.50 13.77
N HIS A 294 36.00 -5.96 14.86
CA HIS A 294 34.62 -5.49 15.00
C HIS A 294 34.55 -4.01 15.44
N LYS A 295 35.38 -3.16 14.82
CA LYS A 295 35.57 -1.75 15.23
C LYS A 295 34.36 -0.84 15.00
N THR A 296 33.36 -1.29 14.26
CA THR A 296 32.16 -0.54 13.91
C THR A 296 30.98 -0.82 14.84
N LEU A 297 31.12 -1.76 15.79
CA LEU A 297 30.06 -2.05 16.75
C LEU A 297 29.98 -0.93 17.79
N GLU A 298 28.78 -0.71 18.32
CA GLU A 298 28.53 0.20 19.44
C GLU A 298 28.31 -0.58 20.75
N ALA A 299 27.90 -1.85 20.65
CA ALA A 299 27.56 -2.71 21.78
C ALA A 299 27.90 -4.19 21.50
N CYS A 300 28.26 -4.93 22.56
CA CYS A 300 28.54 -6.37 22.54
C CYS A 300 27.56 -7.17 23.44
N ASP A 301 26.48 -6.54 23.88
CA ASP A 301 25.46 -7.11 24.77
C ASP A 301 24.84 -8.41 24.26
N PHE A 302 24.66 -8.49 22.93
CA PHE A 302 24.01 -9.60 22.26
C PHE A 302 24.87 -10.14 21.12
N CYS A 303 26.18 -10.34 21.39
CA CYS A 303 27.08 -11.07 20.49
C CYS A 303 26.48 -12.40 19.97
N TYR A 304 25.59 -13.00 20.76
CA TYR A 304 24.61 -13.97 20.28
C TYR A 304 23.21 -13.36 20.34
N CYS A 305 22.53 -13.33 19.19
CA CYS A 305 21.19 -12.78 19.09
C CYS A 305 20.16 -13.65 19.85
N PRO A 306 19.34 -13.08 20.75
CA PRO A 306 18.29 -13.83 21.45
C PRO A 306 17.17 -14.28 20.51
N PHE A 307 17.05 -13.63 19.35
CA PHE A 307 16.00 -13.87 18.37
C PHE A 307 16.37 -14.91 17.32
N TYR A 308 17.54 -15.55 17.42
CA TYR A 308 18.04 -16.44 16.35
C TYR A 308 17.25 -17.76 16.23
N PRO A 309 16.88 -18.19 15.02
CA PRO A 309 16.81 -17.40 13.80
C PRO A 309 15.55 -16.53 13.83
N CYS A 310 15.69 -15.26 13.45
CA CYS A 310 14.53 -14.37 13.33
C CYS A 310 13.82 -14.56 11.99
N ALA A 311 14.51 -15.13 10.99
CA ALA A 311 14.00 -15.41 9.66
C ALA A 311 13.41 -14.19 8.94
N ASP A 312 13.86 -13.00 9.33
CA ASP A 312 13.37 -11.71 8.85
C ASP A 312 14.55 -10.85 8.38
N GLY A 313 14.55 -10.51 7.09
CA GLY A 313 15.64 -9.83 6.42
C GLY A 313 15.71 -8.32 6.65
N LEU A 314 14.74 -7.74 7.36
CA LEU A 314 14.68 -6.29 7.62
C LEU A 314 15.99 -5.69 8.15
N THR A 315 16.71 -6.44 9.00
CA THR A 315 17.97 -6.02 9.59
C THR A 315 19.17 -6.66 8.89
N GLY A 316 19.07 -7.05 7.62
CA GLY A 316 20.17 -7.66 6.84
C GLY A 316 20.41 -9.15 7.09
N GLY A 317 19.48 -9.85 7.73
CA GLY A 317 19.55 -11.31 7.82
C GLY A 317 19.11 -12.00 6.52
N GLU A 318 19.63 -13.18 6.21
CA GLU A 318 19.29 -13.90 4.98
C GLU A 318 19.38 -15.42 5.13
N TRP A 319 18.65 -16.15 4.29
CA TRP A 319 18.80 -17.60 4.19
C TRP A 319 19.98 -17.97 3.32
N ILE A 320 20.84 -18.85 3.82
CA ILE A 320 21.85 -19.48 2.97
C ILE A 320 21.15 -20.48 2.05
N LYS A 321 21.14 -20.18 0.75
CA LYS A 321 20.49 -20.99 -0.30
C LYS A 321 20.88 -22.47 -0.16
N ASP A 322 19.87 -23.33 -0.17
CA ASP A 322 19.95 -24.80 -0.07
C ASP A 322 20.55 -25.39 1.21
N LYS A 323 20.79 -24.58 2.27
CA LYS A 323 21.38 -25.07 3.54
C LYS A 323 20.43 -25.09 4.73
N ASP A 324 19.26 -24.46 4.64
CA ASP A 324 18.32 -24.31 5.77
C ASP A 324 19.00 -23.70 7.02
N VAL A 325 19.88 -22.72 6.77
CA VAL A 325 20.64 -21.96 7.76
C VAL A 325 20.36 -20.48 7.59
N TRP A 326 19.93 -19.84 8.68
CA TRP A 326 19.78 -18.38 8.76
C TRP A 326 21.12 -17.73 9.05
N SER A 327 21.52 -16.78 8.22
CA SER A 327 22.71 -15.96 8.35
C SER A 327 22.34 -14.59 8.91
N CYS A 328 23.03 -14.16 9.96
CA CYS A 328 22.95 -12.80 10.50
C CYS A 328 24.18 -11.96 10.11
N GLN A 329 24.96 -12.40 9.11
CA GLN A 329 26.27 -11.81 8.81
C GLN A 329 26.21 -10.33 8.43
N HIS A 330 25.09 -9.87 7.88
CA HIS A 330 24.87 -8.46 7.50
C HIS A 330 23.93 -7.74 8.47
N CYS A 331 23.66 -8.33 9.65
CA CYS A 331 22.86 -7.72 10.70
C CYS A 331 23.74 -7.08 11.77
N ASP A 332 23.71 -5.75 11.84
CA ASP A 332 24.37 -4.94 12.86
C ASP A 332 23.41 -4.44 13.96
N TRP A 333 22.09 -4.56 13.76
CA TRP A 333 21.07 -4.00 14.66
C TRP A 333 21.25 -4.39 16.14
N VAL A 334 21.58 -5.65 16.44
CA VAL A 334 21.85 -6.13 17.82
C VAL A 334 23.22 -5.72 18.38
N HIS A 335 23.95 -4.88 17.65
CA HIS A 335 25.24 -4.32 18.05
C HIS A 335 25.22 -2.78 18.10
N LEU A 336 24.06 -2.17 17.90
CA LEU A 336 23.82 -0.75 18.14
C LEU A 336 23.41 -0.54 19.60
N GLU A 337 23.80 0.60 20.18
CA GLU A 337 23.59 0.85 21.61
C GLU A 337 22.08 0.89 21.96
N GLU A 338 21.30 1.67 21.20
CA GLU A 338 19.87 1.88 21.44
C GLU A 338 19.05 0.58 21.34
N PRO A 339 19.17 -0.24 20.27
CA PRO A 339 18.58 -1.58 20.22
C PRO A 339 18.97 -2.47 21.40
N CYS A 340 20.25 -2.51 21.79
CA CYS A 340 20.67 -3.35 22.91
C CYS A 340 19.99 -2.95 24.22
N GLN A 341 19.87 -1.65 24.49
CA GLN A 341 19.14 -1.15 25.66
C GLN A 341 17.66 -1.53 25.62
N ALA A 342 17.01 -1.40 24.45
CA ALA A 342 15.60 -1.77 24.28
C ALA A 342 15.36 -3.28 24.46
N ILE A 343 16.24 -4.12 23.88
CA ILE A 343 16.16 -5.58 23.99
C ILE A 343 16.35 -6.01 25.44
N ARG A 344 17.39 -5.51 26.13
CA ARG A 344 17.70 -5.88 27.51
C ARG A 344 16.50 -5.67 28.44
N LYS A 345 15.85 -4.50 28.31
CA LYS A 345 14.69 -4.14 29.13
C LYS A 345 13.54 -5.13 29.00
N GLY A 346 13.25 -5.63 27.79
CA GLY A 346 12.17 -6.59 27.60
C GLY A 346 12.60 -8.05 27.80
N LEU A 347 13.89 -8.34 27.64
CA LEU A 347 14.40 -9.70 27.78
C LEU A 347 14.33 -10.19 29.23
N GLU A 348 14.52 -9.29 30.20
CA GLU A 348 14.37 -9.56 31.64
C GLU A 348 12.97 -10.07 32.01
N ASP A 349 11.92 -9.65 31.28
CA ASP A 349 10.54 -10.07 31.51
C ASP A 349 10.21 -11.44 30.88
N ILE A 350 11.05 -11.93 29.96
CA ILE A 350 10.80 -13.16 29.18
C ILE A 350 11.69 -14.31 29.66
N MET A 351 12.99 -14.04 29.88
CA MET A 351 14.02 -15.05 30.10
C MET A 351 14.21 -15.36 31.59
N GLU A 352 13.78 -16.54 32.03
CA GLU A 352 14.06 -17.05 33.39
C GLU A 352 15.20 -18.09 33.38
N ASP A 353 15.24 -18.92 32.34
CA ASP A 353 16.32 -19.88 32.12
C ASP A 353 16.68 -20.01 30.63
N LYS A 354 17.83 -20.63 30.33
CA LYS A 354 18.36 -20.76 28.97
C LYS A 354 17.43 -21.46 27.97
N ASN A 355 16.50 -22.31 28.44
CA ASN A 355 15.56 -23.02 27.58
C ASN A 355 14.45 -22.10 27.07
N ASP A 356 14.22 -20.95 27.70
CA ASP A 356 13.25 -19.95 27.27
C ASP A 356 13.56 -19.38 25.88
N LEU A 357 14.83 -19.40 25.46
CA LEU A 357 15.21 -19.15 24.06
C LEU A 357 14.42 -20.03 23.09
N LYS A 358 14.13 -21.28 23.46
CA LYS A 358 13.39 -22.23 22.63
C LYS A 358 11.90 -22.23 22.94
N THR A 359 11.53 -22.27 24.22
CA THR A 359 10.14 -22.43 24.67
C THR A 359 9.33 -21.14 24.53
N LYS A 360 9.98 -19.97 24.68
CA LYS A 360 9.37 -18.63 24.56
C LYS A 360 9.83 -17.88 23.30
N HIS A 361 10.30 -18.58 22.26
CA HIS A 361 10.82 -17.96 21.02
C HIS A 361 9.83 -16.99 20.35
N LEU A 362 8.53 -17.32 20.37
CA LEU A 362 7.51 -16.41 19.83
C LEU A 362 7.42 -15.09 20.61
N GLU A 363 7.59 -15.12 21.94
CA GLU A 363 7.62 -13.92 22.78
C GLU A 363 8.88 -13.11 22.50
N LEU A 364 10.01 -13.78 22.27
CA LEU A 364 11.25 -13.14 21.83
C LEU A 364 11.07 -12.45 20.46
N LEU A 365 10.40 -13.07 19.49
CA LEU A 365 10.12 -12.43 18.20
C LEU A 365 9.15 -11.23 18.33
N LYS A 366 8.19 -11.28 19.26
CA LYS A 366 7.34 -10.12 19.59
C LYS A 366 8.17 -8.99 20.20
N LEU A 367 9.08 -9.30 21.12
CA LEU A 367 10.03 -8.33 21.67
C LEU A 367 10.90 -7.74 20.55
N ARG A 368 11.42 -8.57 19.64
CA ARG A 368 12.18 -8.08 18.47
C ARG A 368 11.37 -7.05 17.70
N ARG A 369 10.12 -7.35 17.36
CA ARG A 369 9.22 -6.43 16.64
C ARG A 369 9.03 -5.12 17.41
N GLU A 370 8.78 -5.19 18.71
CA GLU A 370 8.61 -3.99 19.55
C GLU A 370 9.89 -3.13 19.58
N CYS A 371 11.05 -3.75 19.71
CA CYS A 371 12.34 -3.05 19.68
C CYS A 371 12.62 -2.43 18.32
N LEU A 372 12.31 -3.12 17.21
CA LEU A 372 12.47 -2.58 15.86
C LEU A 372 11.63 -1.32 15.66
N LEU A 373 10.35 -1.34 16.04
CA LEU A 373 9.47 -0.17 15.89
C LEU A 373 9.97 1.06 16.67
N LYS A 374 10.64 0.84 17.80
CA LYS A 374 11.23 1.91 18.62
C LYS A 374 12.53 2.46 18.06
N THR A 375 13.37 1.59 17.51
CA THR A 375 14.79 1.89 17.23
C THR A 375 15.11 2.05 15.74
N LEU A 376 14.28 1.52 14.85
CA LEU A 376 14.39 1.81 13.43
C LEU A 376 13.97 3.26 13.19
N LYS A 377 14.83 3.98 12.47
CA LYS A 377 14.61 5.36 12.07
C LYS A 377 13.60 5.38 10.94
#